data_AF-A0AAV4N3H2-F1
#
_entry.id   AF-A0AAV4N3H2-F1
#
_cell.length_a   1.000
_cell.length_b   1.000
_cell.length_c   1.000
_cell.angle_alpha   90.00
_cell.angle_beta   90.00
_cell.angle_gamma   90.00
#
_symmetry.space_group_name_H-M   'P 1'
#
loop_
_entity.id
_entity.type
_entity.pdbx_description
1 polymer ?
#
loop_
_entity_poly.entity_id
_entity_poly.type
_entity_poly.pdbx_seq_one_letter_code
_entity_poly.pdbx_strand_id
1 'polypeptide(L)'
;MAWKKVLFVLMVVCATCFSKSIDLESGDEAMHNPDLFEGDILGISPNEDRNAVVEKHRVWPNGRIPYTIDPKLKPQEPKIEEAMRHFEAKTCITFVPRTDEGNYIRIFPGRGCYSHVGKTLSDQPLSLGAGCFKFGTIVHELGHAVGFYHEHSRSDRDEYLNIHYENIQKGMETQFVKLRAKQNQLLTPFDYDSIMLYGETVFSKSHYDGLKTMTAKDGRKLEEVNDKPGLSIDDIRRIKKLYNC
;
A
#
# COMPACT_ATOMS: atom_id res chain seq x y z
N MET A 1 -52.18 -29.59 -56.21
CA MET A 1 -50.80 -29.97 -55.81
C MET A 1 -50.07 -28.72 -55.38
N ALA A 2 -49.96 -28.48 -54.08
CA ALA A 2 -49.30 -27.30 -53.52
C ALA A 2 -48.14 -27.77 -52.66
N TRP A 3 -46.91 -27.45 -53.08
CA TRP A 3 -45.68 -27.80 -52.36
C TRP A 3 -45.54 -26.90 -51.12
N LYS A 4 -45.58 -27.51 -49.93
CA LYS A 4 -45.17 -26.85 -48.68
C LYS A 4 -43.64 -26.79 -48.65
N LYS A 5 -43.08 -25.58 -48.74
CA LYS A 5 -41.66 -25.34 -48.45
C LYS A 5 -41.46 -25.36 -46.93
N VAL A 6 -40.72 -26.35 -46.44
CA VAL A 6 -40.30 -26.46 -45.05
C VAL A 6 -39.07 -25.55 -44.88
N LEU A 7 -39.20 -24.51 -44.06
CA LEU A 7 -38.11 -23.60 -43.71
C LEU A 7 -37.39 -24.18 -42.49
N PHE A 8 -36.19 -24.72 -42.67
CA PHE A 8 -35.31 -25.13 -41.57
C PHE A 8 -34.69 -23.89 -40.95
N VAL A 9 -35.12 -23.52 -39.74
CA VAL A 9 -34.46 -22.49 -38.92
C VAL A 9 -33.29 -23.17 -38.21
N LEU A 10 -32.07 -22.91 -38.68
CA LEU A 10 -30.86 -23.25 -37.92
C LEU A 10 -30.79 -22.32 -36.70
N MET A 11 -31.08 -22.85 -35.50
CA MET A 11 -30.69 -22.21 -34.25
C MET A 11 -29.17 -22.35 -34.08
N VAL A 12 -28.44 -21.28 -34.41
CA VAL A 12 -27.04 -21.14 -34.02
C VAL A 12 -27.02 -20.81 -32.53
N VAL A 13 -26.78 -21.83 -31.69
CA VAL A 13 -26.46 -21.63 -30.27
C VAL A 13 -25.05 -21.08 -30.23
N CYS A 14 -24.93 -19.76 -30.17
CA CYS A 14 -23.67 -19.09 -29.88
C CYS A 14 -23.33 -19.38 -28.41
N ALA A 15 -22.52 -20.40 -28.16
CA ALA A 15 -21.93 -20.63 -26.85
C ALA A 15 -20.98 -19.47 -26.57
N THR A 16 -21.48 -18.45 -25.88
CA THR A 16 -20.63 -17.42 -25.30
C THR A 16 -19.75 -18.12 -24.26
N CYS A 17 -18.51 -18.43 -24.64
CA CYS A 17 -17.45 -18.58 -23.66
C CYS A 17 -17.39 -17.25 -22.91
N PHE A 18 -17.95 -17.21 -21.71
CA PHE A 18 -17.52 -16.25 -20.71
C PHE A 18 -16.06 -16.59 -20.44
N SER A 19 -15.14 -15.98 -21.20
CA SER A 19 -13.81 -15.75 -20.67
C SER A 19 -14.06 -14.98 -19.38
N LYS A 20 -13.74 -15.59 -18.23
CA LYS A 20 -13.55 -14.81 -17.01
C LYS A 20 -12.67 -13.64 -17.41
N SER A 21 -13.25 -12.45 -17.39
CA SER A 21 -12.50 -11.22 -17.43
C SER A 21 -11.36 -11.40 -16.44
N ILE A 22 -10.14 -11.13 -16.90
CA ILE A 22 -9.00 -10.89 -16.04
C ILE A 22 -9.53 -9.96 -14.96
N ASP A 23 -9.64 -10.46 -13.73
CA ASP A 23 -9.99 -9.64 -12.58
C ASP A 23 -8.96 -8.51 -12.61
N LEU A 24 -9.44 -7.32 -12.98
CA LEU A 24 -8.71 -6.10 -12.74
C LEU A 24 -8.63 -6.03 -11.22
N GLU A 25 -7.54 -6.56 -10.65
CA GLU A 25 -7.22 -6.42 -9.23
C GLU A 25 -7.53 -4.98 -8.87
N SER A 26 -8.54 -4.81 -8.00
CA SER A 26 -8.85 -3.50 -7.46
C SER A 26 -7.57 -2.97 -6.81
N GLY A 27 -7.29 -1.67 -6.93
CA GLY A 27 -6.01 -1.11 -6.51
C GLY A 27 -5.66 -1.43 -5.04
N ASP A 28 -6.67 -1.67 -4.20
CA ASP A 28 -6.50 -2.00 -2.78
C ASP A 28 -6.14 -3.48 -2.55
N GLU A 29 -6.67 -4.41 -3.36
CA GLU A 29 -6.31 -5.84 -3.26
C GLU A 29 -4.84 -6.09 -3.57
N ALA A 30 -4.22 -5.25 -4.42
CA ALA A 30 -2.81 -5.36 -4.72
C ALA A 30 -1.92 -5.09 -3.49
N MET A 31 -2.42 -4.42 -2.45
CA MET A 31 -1.73 -4.23 -1.16
C MET A 31 -2.04 -5.36 -0.15
N HIS A 32 -3.00 -6.24 -0.42
CA HIS A 32 -3.39 -7.31 0.48
C HIS A 32 -2.55 -8.59 0.29
N ASN A 33 -1.21 -8.51 0.40
CA ASN A 33 -0.35 -9.69 0.24
C ASN A 33 -0.30 -10.50 1.55
N PRO A 34 -0.89 -11.72 1.61
CA PRO A 34 -1.11 -12.45 2.85
C PRO A 34 0.18 -12.94 3.53
N ASP A 35 1.24 -13.08 2.74
CA ASP A 35 2.58 -13.54 3.11
C ASP A 35 3.51 -12.39 3.54
N LEU A 36 3.06 -11.14 3.44
CA LEU A 36 3.77 -9.97 3.92
C LEU A 36 3.18 -9.46 5.24
N PHE A 37 4.02 -8.71 5.97
CA PHE A 37 3.58 -8.10 7.21
C PHE A 37 2.65 -6.93 6.91
N GLU A 38 1.50 -6.88 7.56
CA GLU A 38 0.44 -5.89 7.33
C GLU A 38 0.00 -5.75 5.87
N GLY A 39 0.21 -6.79 5.05
CA GLY A 39 -0.16 -6.83 3.63
C GLY A 39 0.94 -6.41 2.66
N ASP A 40 1.77 -5.44 2.99
CA ASP A 40 2.65 -4.76 2.03
C ASP A 40 4.01 -4.37 2.62
N ILE A 41 4.34 -4.85 3.83
CA ILE A 41 5.65 -4.62 4.46
C ILE A 41 6.53 -5.87 4.33
N LEU A 42 7.67 -5.69 3.65
CA LEU A 42 8.67 -6.74 3.44
C LEU A 42 9.74 -6.78 4.55
N GLY A 43 10.28 -7.98 4.78
CA GLY A 43 11.45 -8.18 5.64
C GLY A 43 11.13 -8.14 7.14
N ILE A 44 9.88 -8.39 7.51
CA ILE A 44 9.43 -8.47 8.90
C ILE A 44 8.71 -9.80 9.10
N SER A 45 9.28 -10.66 9.94
CA SER A 45 8.57 -11.85 10.42
C SER A 45 7.61 -11.47 11.56
N PRO A 46 6.41 -12.07 11.64
CA PRO A 46 5.45 -11.80 12.73
C PRO A 46 6.02 -12.00 14.14
N ASN A 47 7.09 -12.80 14.28
CA ASN A 47 7.71 -13.19 15.54
C ASN A 47 9.02 -12.45 15.86
N GLU A 48 9.54 -11.61 14.95
CA GLU A 48 10.77 -10.85 15.17
C GLU A 48 10.50 -9.57 15.98
N ASP A 49 11.47 -9.15 16.79
CA ASP A 49 11.32 -7.96 17.64
C ASP A 49 11.22 -6.72 16.74
N ARG A 50 9.99 -6.29 16.49
CA ARG A 50 9.59 -5.20 15.60
C ARG A 50 10.21 -3.88 16.04
N ASN A 51 11.47 -3.57 15.76
CA ASN A 51 11.99 -2.22 16.03
C ASN A 51 11.43 -1.25 14.97
N ALA A 52 10.18 -0.85 15.18
CA ALA A 52 9.52 0.17 14.38
C ALA A 52 9.92 1.60 14.81
N VAL A 53 10.65 1.72 15.93
CA VAL A 53 11.53 2.87 16.15
C VAL A 53 12.56 2.81 15.05
N VAL A 54 12.62 3.84 14.23
CA VAL A 54 13.69 3.98 13.24
C VAL A 54 14.99 4.10 14.03
N GLU A 55 15.62 2.96 14.31
CA GLU A 55 17.02 2.96 14.70
C GLU A 55 17.73 3.86 13.69
N LYS A 56 18.61 4.76 14.16
CA LYS A 56 19.20 5.79 13.28
C LYS A 56 19.76 5.23 11.97
N HIS A 57 20.19 3.96 11.97
CA HIS A 57 20.70 3.26 10.82
C HIS A 57 19.65 2.97 9.70
N ARG A 58 18.35 2.99 10.03
CA ARG A 58 17.22 2.85 9.09
C ARG A 58 16.68 4.18 8.56
N VAL A 59 17.13 5.33 9.07
CA VAL A 59 16.83 6.63 8.46
C VAL A 59 17.75 6.81 7.25
N TRP A 60 17.23 7.29 6.12
CA TRP A 60 18.08 7.63 4.98
C TRP A 60 18.97 8.83 5.31
N PRO A 61 20.31 8.74 5.17
CA PRO A 61 21.19 9.86 5.46
C PRO A 61 20.79 11.12 4.69
N ASN A 62 20.59 12.23 5.42
CA ASN A 62 20.19 13.53 4.88
C ASN A 62 18.87 13.52 4.08
N GLY A 63 18.01 12.53 4.28
CA GLY A 63 16.77 12.40 3.48
C GLY A 63 17.01 12.10 2.00
N ARG A 64 18.23 11.73 1.61
CA ARG A 64 18.58 11.40 0.23
C ARG A 64 18.38 9.91 -0.03
N ILE A 65 17.45 9.59 -0.93
CA ILE A 65 17.01 8.24 -1.24
C ILE A 65 17.38 7.89 -2.68
N PRO A 66 18.47 7.14 -2.91
CA PRO A 66 18.81 6.67 -4.24
C PRO A 66 17.80 5.64 -4.74
N TYR A 67 17.46 5.68 -6.03
CA TYR A 67 16.53 4.73 -6.63
C TYR A 67 16.93 4.28 -8.04
N THR A 68 16.39 3.14 -8.45
CA THR A 68 16.38 2.67 -9.84
C THR A 68 14.96 2.24 -10.21
N ILE A 69 14.54 2.49 -11.45
CA ILE A 69 13.26 2.01 -12.00
C ILE A 69 13.55 0.90 -13.01
N ASP A 70 12.94 -0.27 -12.83
CA ASP A 70 13.02 -1.37 -13.79
C ASP A 70 12.50 -0.91 -15.16
N PRO A 71 13.20 -1.19 -16.28
CA PRO A 71 12.77 -0.78 -17.62
C PRO A 71 11.35 -1.18 -18.00
N LYS A 72 10.79 -2.24 -17.39
CA LYS A 72 9.40 -2.68 -17.60
C LYS A 72 8.38 -1.66 -17.07
N LEU A 73 8.76 -0.83 -16.10
CA LEU A 73 7.93 0.24 -15.53
C LEU A 73 8.05 1.57 -16.28
N LYS A 74 8.83 1.65 -17.36
CA LYS A 74 8.97 2.87 -18.17
C LYS A 74 7.63 3.54 -18.55
N PRO A 75 6.55 2.80 -18.89
CA PRO A 75 5.25 3.43 -19.15
C PRO A 75 4.60 4.10 -17.92
N GLN A 76 4.98 3.72 -16.71
CA GLN A 76 4.47 4.24 -15.44
C GLN A 76 5.43 5.20 -14.73
N GLU A 77 6.66 5.35 -15.25
CA GLU A 77 7.70 6.23 -14.72
C GLU A 77 7.20 7.66 -14.44
N PRO A 78 6.40 8.33 -15.29
CA PRO A 78 5.86 9.65 -14.99
C PRO A 78 5.03 9.72 -13.70
N LYS A 79 4.27 8.66 -13.37
CA LYS A 79 3.46 8.57 -12.14
C LYS A 79 4.33 8.31 -10.91
N ILE A 80 5.37 7.50 -11.07
CA ILE A 80 6.35 7.22 -10.01
C ILE A 80 7.08 8.52 -9.65
N GLU A 81 7.56 9.25 -10.65
CA GLU A 81 8.21 10.54 -10.44
C GLU A 81 7.25 11.60 -9.89
N GLU A 82 5.96 11.58 -10.26
CA GLU A 82 4.95 12.47 -9.69
C GLU A 82 4.81 12.23 -8.18
N ALA A 83 4.74 10.98 -7.74
CA ALA A 83 4.71 10.62 -6.33
C ALA A 83 6.01 11.03 -5.60
N MET A 84 7.18 10.83 -6.23
CA MET A 84 8.47 11.30 -5.66
C MET A 84 8.49 12.82 -5.47
N ARG A 85 8.09 13.58 -6.51
CA ARG A 85 8.00 15.05 -6.45
C ARG A 85 7.03 15.54 -5.37
N HIS A 86 5.98 14.76 -5.06
CA HIS A 86 5.05 15.10 -3.98
C HIS A 86 5.73 15.13 -2.61
N PHE A 87 6.64 14.19 -2.32
CA PHE A 87 7.47 14.22 -1.11
C PHE A 87 8.45 15.38 -1.13
N GLU A 88 9.18 15.56 -2.24
CA GLU A 88 10.20 16.61 -2.40
C GLU A 88 9.64 18.02 -2.25
N ALA A 89 8.42 18.25 -2.73
CA ALA A 89 7.77 19.55 -2.63
C ALA A 89 7.29 19.89 -1.21
N LYS A 90 7.11 18.89 -0.34
CA LYS A 90 6.45 19.05 0.97
C LYS A 90 7.39 18.79 2.16
N THR A 91 8.49 18.08 1.93
CA THR A 91 9.41 17.58 2.95
C THR A 91 10.86 17.86 2.54
N CYS A 92 11.83 17.41 3.32
CA CYS A 92 13.25 17.43 2.94
C CYS A 92 13.73 16.13 2.27
N ILE A 93 12.82 15.19 1.98
CA ILE A 93 13.16 13.96 1.26
C ILE A 93 13.52 14.32 -0.18
N THR A 94 14.56 13.69 -0.71
CA THR A 94 15.00 13.82 -2.10
C THR A 94 15.20 12.44 -2.70
N PHE A 95 14.56 12.19 -3.85
CA PHE A 95 14.75 10.97 -4.62
C PHE A 95 15.77 11.24 -5.72
N VAL A 96 16.81 10.42 -5.78
CA VAL A 96 17.92 10.63 -6.72
C VAL A 96 18.16 9.37 -7.55
N PRO A 97 18.35 9.47 -8.87
CA PRO A 97 18.79 8.34 -9.67
C PRO A 97 20.10 7.80 -9.07
N ARG A 98 20.12 6.49 -8.80
CA ARG A 98 21.28 5.83 -8.23
C ARG A 98 22.47 5.89 -9.19
N THR A 99 23.67 6.12 -8.65
CA THR A 99 24.95 5.96 -9.35
C THR A 99 25.68 4.73 -8.83
N ASP A 100 26.27 4.84 -7.65
CA ASP A 100 27.21 3.90 -7.04
C ASP A 100 26.84 3.55 -5.60
N GLU A 101 25.71 4.07 -5.10
CA GLU A 101 25.25 3.80 -3.74
C GLU A 101 24.94 2.31 -3.55
N GLY A 102 25.45 1.74 -2.44
CA GLY A 102 25.18 0.35 -2.08
C GLY A 102 23.77 0.11 -1.53
N ASN A 103 23.18 1.12 -0.87
CA ASN A 103 21.81 1.10 -0.36
C ASN A 103 20.93 1.99 -1.24
N TYR A 104 19.87 1.44 -1.82
CA TYR A 104 18.96 2.16 -2.71
C TYR A 104 17.65 1.40 -2.87
N ILE A 105 16.61 2.08 -3.35
CA ILE A 105 15.33 1.46 -3.68
C ILE A 105 15.35 0.95 -5.12
N ARG A 106 15.06 -0.34 -5.31
CA ARG A 106 14.87 -0.96 -6.62
C ARG A 106 13.38 -1.11 -6.92
N ILE A 107 12.82 -0.19 -7.68
CA ILE A 107 11.40 -0.17 -8.06
C ILE A 107 11.17 -1.11 -9.24
N PHE A 108 10.29 -2.10 -9.09
CA PHE A 108 10.08 -3.15 -10.09
C PHE A 108 8.63 -3.66 -10.11
N PRO A 109 8.16 -4.28 -11.21
CA PRO A 109 6.80 -4.78 -11.32
C PRO A 109 6.68 -6.19 -10.72
N GLY A 110 6.67 -6.29 -9.39
CA GLY A 110 6.40 -7.53 -8.68
C GLY A 110 4.91 -7.89 -8.68
N ARG A 111 4.53 -8.84 -7.81
CA ARG A 111 3.13 -9.18 -7.54
C ARG A 111 2.66 -8.33 -6.36
N GLY A 112 1.62 -7.53 -6.57
CA GLY A 112 1.14 -6.60 -5.56
C GLY A 112 2.05 -5.38 -5.33
N CYS A 113 1.67 -4.58 -4.35
CA CYS A 113 2.34 -3.38 -3.89
C CYS A 113 2.98 -3.71 -2.54
N TYR A 114 4.28 -3.43 -2.40
CA TYR A 114 4.98 -3.60 -1.13
C TYR A 114 6.34 -2.93 -1.11
N SER A 115 6.83 -2.68 0.10
CA SER A 115 8.12 -2.06 0.36
C SER A 115 8.70 -2.50 1.70
N HIS A 116 9.99 -2.22 1.92
CA HIS A 116 10.56 -2.28 3.26
C HIS A 116 10.28 -0.97 4.02
N VAL A 117 10.21 -1.05 5.36
CA VAL A 117 10.14 0.16 6.18
C VAL A 117 11.53 0.74 6.44
N GLY A 118 11.79 1.92 5.88
CA GLY A 118 13.05 2.65 6.01
C GLY A 118 14.20 2.08 5.17
N LYS A 119 15.41 2.55 5.44
CA LYS A 119 16.65 2.12 4.78
C LYS A 119 17.10 0.74 5.28
N THR A 120 17.36 -0.19 4.37
CA THR A 120 18.02 -1.47 4.67
C THR A 120 19.55 -1.40 4.46
N LEU A 121 20.25 -2.54 4.54
CA LEU A 121 21.70 -2.65 4.35
C LEU A 121 22.11 -3.08 2.92
N SER A 122 21.19 -3.08 1.97
CA SER A 122 21.41 -3.50 0.57
C SER A 122 20.51 -2.73 -0.40
N ASP A 123 20.48 -3.16 -1.67
CA ASP A 123 19.34 -2.83 -2.52
C ASP A 123 18.06 -3.38 -1.88
N GLN A 124 17.03 -2.54 -1.80
CA GLN A 124 15.74 -2.92 -1.25
C GLN A 124 14.66 -2.89 -2.32
N PRO A 125 13.92 -3.98 -2.54
CA PRO A 125 12.84 -4.00 -3.51
C PRO A 125 11.67 -3.11 -3.05
N LEU A 126 11.08 -2.40 -4.01
CA LEU A 126 9.76 -1.76 -3.89
C LEU A 126 8.92 -2.23 -5.08
N SER A 127 7.89 -3.02 -4.81
CA SER A 127 7.04 -3.60 -5.85
C SER A 127 5.93 -2.63 -6.22
N LEU A 128 5.81 -2.33 -7.52
CA LEU A 128 4.66 -1.67 -8.11
C LEU A 128 4.13 -2.57 -9.23
N GLY A 129 3.36 -3.59 -8.84
CA GLY A 129 2.71 -4.52 -9.76
C GLY A 129 1.46 -3.95 -10.45
N ALA A 130 0.66 -4.85 -11.04
CA ALA A 130 -0.69 -4.49 -11.47
C ALA A 130 -1.50 -3.97 -10.26
N GLY A 131 -2.41 -3.02 -10.48
CA GLY A 131 -3.18 -2.37 -9.41
C GLY A 131 -2.45 -1.23 -8.69
N CYS A 132 -1.11 -1.19 -8.68
CA CYS A 132 -0.33 -0.28 -7.82
C CYS A 132 -0.12 1.14 -8.38
N PHE A 133 -0.57 1.46 -9.59
CA PHE A 133 -0.22 2.72 -10.27
C PHE A 133 -1.18 3.88 -9.96
N LYS A 134 -1.94 3.78 -8.87
CA LYS A 134 -2.72 4.89 -8.31
C LYS A 134 -1.79 5.79 -7.51
N PHE A 135 -2.01 7.10 -7.57
CA PHE A 135 -1.12 8.07 -6.95
C PHE A 135 -0.95 7.81 -5.44
N GLY A 136 -2.06 7.62 -4.71
CA GLY A 136 -2.03 7.32 -3.28
C GLY A 136 -1.23 6.05 -2.95
N THR A 137 -1.41 4.97 -3.72
CA THR A 137 -0.66 3.72 -3.56
C THR A 137 0.84 3.91 -3.76
N ILE A 138 1.28 4.62 -4.80
CA ILE A 138 2.72 4.87 -4.99
C ILE A 138 3.28 5.72 -3.83
N VAL A 139 2.55 6.74 -3.38
CA VAL A 139 2.96 7.57 -2.24
C VAL A 139 3.04 6.74 -0.95
N HIS A 140 2.14 5.78 -0.75
CA HIS A 140 2.13 4.86 0.37
C HIS A 140 3.40 3.99 0.42
N GLU A 141 3.73 3.33 -0.70
CA GLU A 141 4.92 2.47 -0.78
C GLU A 141 6.24 3.24 -0.61
N LEU A 142 6.28 4.46 -1.13
CA LEU A 142 7.38 5.39 -0.86
C LEU A 142 7.40 5.81 0.62
N GLY A 143 6.24 5.98 1.26
CA GLY A 143 6.09 6.26 2.70
C GLY A 143 6.68 5.16 3.58
N HIS A 144 6.45 3.89 3.23
CA HIS A 144 7.16 2.77 3.84
C HIS A 144 8.67 2.92 3.67
N ALA A 145 9.15 3.11 2.44
CA ALA A 145 10.59 3.22 2.18
C ALA A 145 11.24 4.41 2.90
N VAL A 146 10.50 5.50 3.12
CA VAL A 146 10.93 6.66 3.91
C VAL A 146 11.05 6.32 5.40
N GLY A 147 10.26 5.37 5.93
CA GLY A 147 10.42 4.86 7.29
C GLY A 147 9.16 4.70 8.12
N PHE A 148 7.98 4.72 7.51
CA PHE A 148 6.71 4.67 8.25
C PHE A 148 6.02 3.32 8.16
N TYR A 149 5.50 2.86 9.31
CA TYR A 149 4.54 1.76 9.39
C TYR A 149 3.13 2.30 9.23
N HIS A 150 2.16 1.39 9.20
CA HIS A 150 0.77 1.78 9.17
C HIS A 150 0.30 2.52 10.42
N GLU A 151 -0.63 3.45 10.20
CA GLU A 151 -1.28 4.21 11.25
C GLU A 151 -2.21 3.33 12.11
N HIS A 152 -2.90 2.34 11.51
CA HIS A 152 -3.77 1.40 12.25
C HIS A 152 -3.02 0.41 13.14
N SER A 153 -1.69 0.37 13.01
CA SER A 153 -0.80 -0.47 13.80
C SER A 153 -0.19 0.26 14.98
N ARG A 154 -0.51 1.55 15.16
CA ARG A 154 -0.05 2.28 16.34
C ARG A 154 -0.51 1.61 17.63
N SER A 155 0.34 1.69 18.65
CA SER A 155 0.09 1.20 20.00
C SER A 155 -1.16 1.81 20.66
N ASP A 156 -1.47 3.07 20.32
CA ASP A 156 -2.62 3.86 20.78
C ASP A 156 -3.85 3.76 19.85
N ARG A 157 -3.79 2.99 18.75
CA ARG A 157 -4.86 2.96 17.73
C ARG A 157 -6.25 2.60 18.27
N ASP A 158 -6.33 1.82 19.36
CA ASP A 158 -7.60 1.45 19.98
C ASP A 158 -8.32 2.63 20.63
N GLU A 159 -7.68 3.79 20.79
CA GLU A 159 -8.35 5.04 21.22
C GLU A 159 -9.12 5.69 20.06
N TYR A 160 -8.80 5.35 18.81
CA TYR A 160 -9.25 6.03 17.60
C TYR A 160 -10.06 5.13 16.66
N LEU A 161 -9.78 3.83 16.65
CA LEU A 161 -10.35 2.86 15.71
C LEU A 161 -11.12 1.75 16.42
N ASN A 162 -12.15 1.24 15.75
CA ASN A 162 -12.77 -0.04 16.05
C ASN A 162 -12.32 -1.05 14.98
N ILE A 163 -11.82 -2.22 15.42
CA ILE A 163 -11.48 -3.34 14.52
C ILE A 163 -12.56 -4.41 14.68
N HIS A 164 -13.22 -4.75 13.56
CA HIS A 164 -14.29 -5.74 13.48
C HIS A 164 -13.68 -7.08 13.08
N TYR A 165 -13.06 -7.77 14.04
CA TYR A 165 -12.33 -9.02 13.80
C TYR A 165 -13.21 -10.11 13.16
N GLU A 166 -14.51 -10.11 13.46
CA GLU A 166 -15.51 -10.98 12.86
C GLU A 166 -15.70 -10.79 11.34
N ASN A 167 -15.31 -9.63 10.80
CA ASN A 167 -15.42 -9.28 9.38
C ASN A 167 -14.12 -9.55 8.60
N ILE A 168 -13.01 -9.83 9.30
CA ILE A 168 -11.71 -10.08 8.68
C ILE A 168 -11.73 -11.45 7.99
N GLN A 169 -11.08 -11.54 6.83
CA GLN A 169 -10.83 -12.80 6.14
C GLN A 169 -10.01 -13.74 7.04
N LYS A 170 -10.45 -15.00 7.16
CA LYS A 170 -9.77 -16.01 7.98
C LYS A 170 -8.27 -16.10 7.63
N GLY A 171 -7.41 -15.94 8.62
CA GLY A 171 -5.95 -15.96 8.47
C GLY A 171 -5.32 -14.57 8.35
N MET A 172 -6.11 -13.51 8.14
CA MET A 172 -5.62 -12.12 8.03
C MET A 172 -5.71 -11.33 9.35
N GLU A 173 -6.09 -11.97 10.46
CA GLU A 173 -6.23 -11.31 11.76
C GLU A 173 -4.89 -10.73 12.25
N THR A 174 -3.79 -11.34 11.84
CA THR A 174 -2.43 -10.88 12.16
C THR A 174 -2.05 -9.55 11.51
N GLN A 175 -2.75 -9.15 10.43
CA GLN A 175 -2.52 -7.89 9.71
C GLN A 175 -3.00 -6.64 10.47
N PHE A 176 -3.71 -6.84 11.60
CA PHE A 176 -4.21 -5.78 12.47
C PHE A 176 -3.48 -5.74 13.83
N VAL A 177 -2.35 -6.43 13.96
CA VAL A 177 -1.59 -6.49 15.20
C VAL A 177 -0.88 -5.16 15.46
N LYS A 178 -1.12 -4.57 16.63
CA LYS A 178 -0.46 -3.33 17.05
C LYS A 178 1.05 -3.52 17.28
N LEU A 179 1.83 -2.52 16.91
CA LEU A 179 3.19 -2.30 17.36
C LEU A 179 3.21 -2.15 18.90
N ARG A 180 4.25 -2.67 19.57
CA ARG A 180 4.42 -2.44 21.03
C ARG A 180 4.79 -0.96 21.23
N ALA A 181 4.52 -0.41 22.41
CA ALA A 181 4.89 0.98 22.71
C ALA A 181 6.39 1.27 22.48
N LYS A 182 7.29 0.33 22.84
CA LYS A 182 8.75 0.45 22.58
C LYS A 182 9.13 0.49 21.10
N GLN A 183 8.19 0.13 20.23
CA GLN A 183 8.35 -0.03 18.79
C GLN A 183 7.66 1.11 18.04
N ASN A 184 6.81 1.90 18.70
CA ASN A 184 5.99 2.88 18.03
C ASN A 184 6.39 4.30 18.46
N GLN A 185 6.97 5.07 17.54
CA GLN A 185 7.30 6.47 17.81
C GLN A 185 6.13 7.36 17.41
N LEU A 186 5.33 7.77 18.40
CA LEU A 186 4.19 8.67 18.21
C LEU A 186 4.67 10.11 17.95
N LEU A 187 5.09 10.40 16.72
CA LEU A 187 5.59 11.73 16.32
C LEU A 187 4.48 12.78 16.18
N THR A 188 3.25 12.34 15.99
CA THR A 188 2.03 13.16 15.80
C THR A 188 0.84 12.52 16.52
N PRO A 189 -0.25 13.28 16.75
CA PRO A 189 -1.56 12.69 17.05
C PRO A 189 -1.95 11.63 16.01
N PHE A 190 -2.96 10.81 16.33
CA PHE A 190 -3.51 9.86 15.36
C PHE A 190 -4.10 10.60 14.16
N ASP A 191 -3.71 10.18 12.96
CA ASP A 191 -4.08 10.85 11.72
C ASP A 191 -4.98 9.96 10.86
N TYR A 192 -6.27 10.28 10.82
CA TYR A 192 -7.23 9.55 10.01
C TYR A 192 -7.06 9.76 8.50
N ASP A 193 -6.37 10.83 8.10
CA ASP A 193 -6.14 11.17 6.69
C ASP A 193 -4.74 10.74 6.22
N SER A 194 -3.97 10.10 7.10
CA SER A 194 -2.62 9.61 6.82
C SER A 194 -2.63 8.70 5.60
N ILE A 195 -1.64 8.89 4.71
CA ILE A 195 -1.43 8.00 3.57
C ILE A 195 -1.15 6.56 4.04
N MET A 196 -0.59 6.40 5.24
CA MET A 196 -0.29 5.11 5.88
C MET A 196 -1.47 4.51 6.65
N LEU A 197 -2.69 5.06 6.56
CA LEU A 197 -3.89 4.46 7.16
C LEU A 197 -4.71 3.75 6.09
N TYR A 198 -4.88 2.43 6.22
CA TYR A 198 -5.79 1.67 5.37
C TYR A 198 -7.26 2.12 5.50
N GLY A 199 -8.06 1.82 4.48
CA GLY A 199 -9.49 2.14 4.48
C GLY A 199 -10.34 1.14 5.26
N GLU A 200 -11.65 1.33 5.21
CA GLU A 200 -12.61 0.60 6.05
C GLU A 200 -12.71 -0.90 5.71
N THR A 201 -12.33 -1.30 4.49
CA THR A 201 -12.61 -2.65 3.96
C THR A 201 -11.37 -3.53 3.79
N VAL A 202 -10.22 -3.08 4.31
CA VAL A 202 -8.94 -3.80 4.25
C VAL A 202 -9.06 -5.23 4.82
N PHE A 203 -8.57 -6.23 4.08
CA PHE A 203 -8.67 -7.66 4.44
C PHE A 203 -10.08 -8.18 4.78
N SER A 204 -11.13 -7.53 4.28
CA SER A 204 -12.51 -7.96 4.50
C SER A 204 -12.81 -9.29 3.83
N LYS A 205 -13.55 -10.17 4.53
CA LYS A 205 -14.09 -11.41 3.94
C LYS A 205 -15.19 -11.16 2.89
N SER A 206 -15.71 -9.94 2.80
CA SER A 206 -16.73 -9.49 1.83
C SER A 206 -16.42 -8.05 1.37
N HIS A 207 -15.21 -7.85 0.85
CA HIS A 207 -14.72 -6.53 0.42
C HIS A 207 -15.67 -5.83 -0.56
N TYR A 208 -16.11 -6.53 -1.62
CA TYR A 208 -17.01 -5.99 -2.64
C TYR A 208 -18.43 -5.64 -2.13
N ASP A 209 -18.82 -6.20 -0.98
CA ASP A 209 -20.10 -5.87 -0.32
C ASP A 209 -19.96 -4.68 0.65
N GLY A 210 -18.76 -4.09 0.75
CA GLY A 210 -18.47 -2.98 1.66
C GLY A 210 -18.43 -3.41 3.12
N LEU A 211 -18.21 -4.69 3.42
CA LEU A 211 -18.17 -5.18 4.78
C LEU A 211 -16.92 -4.65 5.49
N LYS A 212 -17.12 -3.73 6.44
CA LYS A 212 -16.04 -3.00 7.11
C LYS A 212 -15.30 -3.87 8.13
N THR A 213 -13.98 -3.90 8.05
CA THR A 213 -13.08 -4.49 9.05
C THR A 213 -12.54 -3.44 10.02
N MET A 214 -12.60 -2.17 9.64
CA MET A 214 -12.11 -1.05 10.45
C MET A 214 -13.04 0.15 10.32
N THR A 215 -13.32 0.84 11.44
CA THR A 215 -14.06 2.11 11.44
C THR A 215 -13.47 3.11 12.43
N ALA A 216 -13.57 4.41 12.11
CA ALA A 216 -13.22 5.45 13.07
C ALA A 216 -14.23 5.51 14.23
N LYS A 217 -13.74 5.72 15.44
CA LYS A 217 -14.59 5.86 16.63
C LYS A 217 -15.43 7.13 16.63
N ASP A 218 -14.99 8.16 15.93
CA ASP A 218 -15.74 9.41 15.76
C ASP A 218 -16.70 9.40 14.56
N GLY A 219 -16.81 8.27 13.86
CA GLY A 219 -17.78 8.06 12.77
C GLY A 219 -17.36 8.61 11.41
N ARG A 220 -16.17 9.21 11.27
CA ARG A 220 -15.66 9.61 9.94
C ARG A 220 -15.35 8.38 9.07
N LYS A 221 -15.48 8.55 7.76
CA LYS A 221 -15.08 7.53 6.78
C LYS A 221 -13.56 7.43 6.72
N LEU A 222 -13.04 6.20 6.64
CA LEU A 222 -11.62 5.94 6.35
C LEU A 222 -11.49 5.65 4.85
N GLU A 223 -10.90 6.58 4.11
CA GLU A 223 -10.67 6.41 2.67
C GLU A 223 -9.63 5.33 2.40
N GLU A 224 -9.84 4.54 1.34
CA GLU A 224 -8.87 3.56 0.85
C GLU A 224 -7.61 4.27 0.33
N VAL A 225 -6.45 3.62 0.42
CA VAL A 225 -5.15 4.25 0.12
C VAL A 225 -5.08 4.71 -1.33
N ASN A 226 -5.63 3.94 -2.26
CA ASN A 226 -5.64 4.25 -3.69
C ASN A 226 -6.39 5.56 -4.03
N ASP A 227 -7.33 5.98 -3.18
CA ASP A 227 -8.20 7.15 -3.33
C ASP A 227 -7.67 8.38 -2.58
N LYS A 228 -6.65 8.22 -1.74
CA LYS A 228 -6.04 9.33 -1.00
C LYS A 228 -5.23 10.26 -1.93
N PRO A 229 -5.26 11.59 -1.69
CA PRO A 229 -4.53 12.57 -2.50
C PRO A 229 -3.02 12.66 -2.17
N GLY A 230 -2.47 11.67 -1.47
CA GLY A 230 -1.08 11.62 -0.98
C GLY A 230 -0.94 12.03 0.50
N LEU A 231 0.28 12.44 0.89
CA LEU A 231 0.63 12.85 2.26
C LEU A 231 -0.36 13.87 2.86
N SER A 232 -0.85 13.57 4.06
CA SER A 232 -1.57 14.49 4.93
C SER A 232 -0.65 15.57 5.53
N ILE A 233 -1.22 16.53 6.26
CA ILE A 233 -0.43 17.52 7.02
C ILE A 233 0.43 16.85 8.10
N ASP A 234 -0.11 15.82 8.74
CA ASP A 234 0.55 15.14 9.84
C ASP A 234 1.61 14.15 9.34
N ASP A 235 1.42 13.55 8.16
CA ASP A 235 2.45 12.84 7.38
C ASP A 235 3.68 13.72 7.15
N ILE A 236 3.47 14.92 6.62
CA ILE A 236 4.54 15.88 6.35
C ILE A 236 5.27 16.23 7.65
N ARG A 237 4.51 16.47 8.74
CA ARG A 237 5.09 16.83 10.05
C ARG A 237 5.92 15.71 10.63
N ARG A 238 5.47 14.45 10.55
CA ARG A 238 6.22 13.30 11.08
C ARG A 238 7.46 12.99 10.25
N ILE A 239 7.40 13.12 8.92
CA ILE A 239 8.60 13.01 8.05
C ILE A 239 9.63 14.06 8.46
N LYS A 240 9.20 15.32 8.58
CA LYS A 240 10.04 16.44 8.99
C LYS A 240 10.72 16.20 10.34
N LYS A 241 9.97 15.78 11.36
CA LYS A 241 10.51 15.38 12.66
C LYS A 241 11.51 14.21 12.58
N LEU A 242 11.21 13.18 11.78
CA LEU A 242 12.06 12.01 11.63
C LEU A 242 13.41 12.37 10.98
N TYR A 243 13.39 13.26 9.99
CA TYR A 243 14.57 13.69 9.22
C TYR A 243 15.21 14.99 9.72
N ASN A 244 14.70 15.56 10.82
CA ASN A 244 15.14 16.81 11.42
C ASN A 244 15.18 17.99 10.42
N CYS A 245 14.04 18.16 9.75
CA CYS A 245 13.66 19.28 8.91
C CYS A 245 12.19 19.65 9.23
#